data_AF-A0A381XFA0-F1
#
_entry.id   AF-A0A381XFA0-F1
#
_cell.length_a   1.000
_cell.length_b   1.000
_cell.length_c   1.000
_cell.angle_alpha   90.00
_cell.angle_beta   90.00
_cell.angle_gamma   90.00
#
_symmetry.space_group_name_H-M   'P 1'
#
loop_
_entity.id
_entity.type
_entity.pdbx_description
1 polymer ?
#
loop_
_entity_poly.entity_id
_entity_poly.type
_entity_poly.pdbx_seq_one_letter_code
_entity_poly.pdbx_strand_id
1 'polypeptide(L)'
;MAHLTFYWDAWAIFDDDDVFRMIQREDYEGETWEECCDECVRYRDWDDSYLVKGYESNVIETNRELKEISTDENGDEVAAPQEVYDYYQNAMEKLKEKEKREQEERETKRK
;
A
#
# COMPACT_ATOMS: atom_id res chain seq x y z
N MET A 1 -2.99 -8.96 -20.53
CA MET A 1 -2.47 -8.76 -19.17
C MET A 1 -2.61 -7.29 -18.87
N ALA A 2 -3.17 -6.96 -17.71
CA ALA A 2 -3.20 -5.61 -17.19
C ALA A 2 -1.92 -5.36 -16.39
N HIS A 3 -1.44 -4.12 -16.41
CA HIS A 3 -0.31 -3.67 -15.62
C HIS A 3 -0.73 -2.39 -14.89
N LEU A 4 -0.69 -2.40 -13.57
CA LEU A 4 -0.89 -1.20 -12.75
C LEU A 4 0.37 -0.91 -11.94
N THR A 5 0.79 0.35 -11.95
CA THR A 5 1.84 0.87 -11.08
C THR A 5 1.20 1.69 -9.97
N PHE A 6 1.53 1.37 -8.72
CA PHE A 6 1.12 2.13 -7.54
C PHE A 6 2.31 2.94 -7.02
N TYR A 7 2.09 4.24 -6.87
CA TYR A 7 3.04 5.16 -6.29
C TYR A 7 2.58 5.57 -4.90
N TRP A 8 3.48 5.46 -3.94
CA TRP A 8 3.23 5.75 -2.54
C TRP A 8 4.17 6.85 -2.06
N ASP A 9 3.63 7.89 -1.44
CA ASP A 9 4.41 8.78 -0.60
C ASP A 9 4.66 8.04 0.73
N ALA A 10 5.86 7.50 0.92
CA ALA A 10 6.25 6.73 2.09
C ALA A 10 7.21 7.52 2.98
N TRP A 11 7.09 7.35 4.30
CA TRP A 11 8.02 7.93 5.26
C TRP A 11 8.25 7.05 6.49
N ALA A 12 9.42 7.19 7.08
CA ALA A 12 9.82 6.55 8.32
C ALA A 12 10.28 7.60 9.33
N ILE A 13 9.83 7.46 10.57
CA ILE A 13 10.20 8.28 11.72
C ILE A 13 11.19 7.49 12.56
N PHE A 14 12.33 8.10 12.87
CA PHE A 14 13.40 7.50 13.67
C PHE A 14 13.40 8.03 15.10
N ASP A 15 14.08 7.33 16.01
CA ASP A 15 14.17 7.67 17.44
C ASP A 15 14.99 8.92 17.77
N ASP A 16 15.73 9.45 16.81
CA ASP A 16 16.43 10.73 16.85
C ASP A 16 15.61 11.90 16.25
N ASP A 17 14.30 11.70 16.09
CA ASP A 17 13.34 12.62 15.44
C ASP A 17 13.63 12.89 13.95
N ASP A 18 14.50 12.10 13.30
CA ASP A 18 14.74 12.20 11.86
C ASP A 18 13.56 11.58 11.08
N VAL A 19 13.29 12.13 9.89
CA VAL A 19 12.23 11.66 8.99
C VAL A 19 12.81 11.39 7.62
N PHE A 20 12.79 10.11 7.23
CA PHE A 20 13.12 9.72 5.86
C PHE A 20 11.84 9.70 5.01
N ARG A 21 11.88 10.29 3.81
CA ARG A 21 10.77 10.28 2.85
C ARG A 21 11.22 9.70 1.52
N MET A 22 10.36 8.92 0.87
CA MET A 22 10.61 8.41 -0.47
C MET A 22 9.30 8.21 -1.24
N ILE A 23 9.42 8.13 -2.56
CA ILE A 23 8.37 7.59 -3.42
C ILE A 23 8.62 6.09 -3.56
N GLN A 24 7.74 5.26 -3.03
CA GLN A 24 7.76 3.83 -3.27
C GLN A 24 6.93 3.53 -4.51
N ARG A 25 7.50 2.74 -5.43
CA ARG A 25 6.84 2.24 -6.64
C ARG A 25 6.58 0.75 -6.47
N GLU A 26 5.36 0.32 -6.78
CA GLU A 26 4.97 -1.10 -6.80
C GLU A 26 4.26 -1.41 -8.11
N ASP A 27 4.76 -2.41 -8.83
CA ASP A 27 4.21 -2.82 -10.13
C ASP A 27 3.46 -4.15 -9.97
N TYR A 28 2.23 -4.22 -10.50
CA TYR A 28 1.37 -5.39 -10.43
C TYR A 28 0.89 -5.80 -11.82
N GLU A 29 1.07 -7.08 -12.15
CA GLU A 29 0.59 -7.70 -13.39
C GLU A 29 -0.50 -8.72 -13.10
N GLY A 30 -1.61 -8.66 -13.86
CA GLY A 30 -2.78 -9.53 -13.68
C GLY A 30 -3.51 -9.82 -14.99
N GLU A 31 -4.52 -10.70 -14.95
CA GLU A 31 -5.42 -10.90 -16.09
C GLU A 31 -6.31 -9.66 -16.28
N THR A 32 -6.74 -9.04 -15.17
CA THR A 32 -7.49 -7.79 -15.14
C THR A 32 -6.85 -6.76 -14.21
N TRP A 33 -7.22 -5.49 -14.37
CA TRP A 33 -6.72 -4.42 -13.50
C TRP A 33 -7.31 -4.53 -12.08
N GLU A 34 -8.51 -5.11 -11.93
CA GLU A 34 -9.09 -5.40 -10.61
C GLU A 34 -8.22 -6.38 -9.82
N GLU A 35 -7.68 -7.40 -10.48
CA GLU A 35 -6.75 -8.34 -9.84
C GLU A 35 -5.49 -7.63 -9.35
N CYS A 36 -4.95 -6.68 -10.12
CA CYS A 36 -3.81 -5.86 -9.69
C CYS A 36 -4.16 -5.04 -8.44
N CYS A 37 -5.36 -4.44 -8.37
CA CYS A 37 -5.84 -3.75 -7.17
C CYS A 37 -5.97 -4.71 -5.98
N ASP A 38 -6.58 -5.88 -6.17
CA ASP A 38 -6.77 -6.87 -5.11
C ASP A 38 -5.43 -7.39 -4.56
N GLU A 39 -4.45 -7.64 -5.42
CA GLU A 39 -3.09 -8.01 -4.99
C GLU A 39 -2.43 -6.88 -4.20
N CYS A 40 -2.51 -5.63 -4.67
CA CYS A 40 -1.98 -4.48 -3.94
C CYS A 40 -2.62 -4.34 -2.54
N VAL A 41 -3.94 -4.52 -2.43
CA VAL A 41 -4.66 -4.49 -1.14
C VAL A 41 -4.20 -5.61 -0.20
N ARG A 42 -3.86 -6.79 -0.71
CA ARG A 42 -3.33 -7.90 0.12
C ARG A 42 -1.98 -7.57 0.74
N TYR A 43 -1.15 -6.81 0.03
CA TYR A 43 0.15 -6.34 0.51
C TYR A 43 0.09 -4.90 1.00
N ARG A 44 -1.07 -4.48 1.54
CA ARG A 44 -1.27 -3.15 2.11
C ARG A 44 -0.27 -2.84 3.23
N ASP A 45 0.03 -3.81 4.08
CA ASP A 45 1.10 -3.66 5.06
C ASP A 45 2.42 -4.00 4.36
N TRP A 46 3.10 -2.96 3.89
CA TRP A 46 4.39 -3.14 3.25
C TRP A 46 5.41 -3.66 4.25
N ASP A 47 6.27 -4.57 3.82
CA ASP A 47 7.35 -5.08 4.65
C ASP A 47 8.46 -4.02 4.77
N ASP A 48 8.35 -3.20 5.81
CA ASP A 48 9.29 -2.14 6.15
C ASP A 48 10.54 -2.64 6.90
N SER A 49 10.66 -3.96 7.14
CA SER A 49 11.81 -4.54 7.83
C SER A 49 13.14 -4.31 7.10
N TYR A 50 13.07 -3.99 5.81
CA TYR A 50 14.23 -3.64 4.97
C TYR A 50 14.62 -2.17 5.04
N LEU A 51 13.87 -1.30 5.74
CA LEU A 51 14.25 0.09 5.98
C LEU A 51 15.41 0.17 6.98
N VAL A 52 16.61 -0.10 6.49
CA VAL A 52 17.85 0.06 7.23
C VAL A 52 18.50 1.37 6.78
N LYS A 53 18.37 2.43 7.59
CA LYS A 53 19.35 3.52 7.50
C LYS A 53 20.69 2.94 7.94
N GLY A 54 21.75 3.25 7.20
CA GLY A 54 23.05 2.63 7.38
C GLY A 54 23.73 2.80 8.76
N TYR A 55 23.15 3.46 9.77
CA TYR A 55 23.75 3.65 11.11
C TYR A 55 22.71 3.93 12.23
N GLU A 56 23.07 3.48 13.45
CA GLU A 56 22.72 3.83 14.87
C GLU A 56 21.29 4.13 15.35
N SER A 57 20.33 4.51 14.51
CA SER A 57 18.98 4.94 14.95
C SER A 57 17.90 3.91 14.59
N ASN A 58 16.94 3.68 15.49
CA ASN A 58 15.84 2.72 15.27
C ASN A 58 14.65 3.38 14.60
N VAL A 59 13.97 2.65 13.71
CA VAL A 59 12.68 3.07 13.15
C VAL A 59 11.60 2.91 14.23
N ILE A 60 10.89 4.00 14.53
CA ILE A 60 9.75 4.01 15.46
C ILE A 60 8.47 3.66 14.71
N GLU A 61 8.26 4.29 13.56
CA GLU A 61 7.01 4.22 12.83
C GLU A 61 7.27 4.39 11.34
N THR A 62 6.58 3.60 10.54
CA THR A 62 6.54 3.76 9.09
C THR A 62 5.12 4.02 8.63
N ASN A 63 5.02 4.82 7.59
CA ASN A 63 3.76 5.26 7.03
C ASN A 63 3.88 5.33 5.52
N ARG A 64 2.74 5.20 4.85
CA ARG A 64 2.62 5.45 3.42
C ARG A 64 1.23 5.91 3.06
N GLU A 65 1.15 6.78 2.07
CA GLU A 65 -0.09 7.26 1.48
C GLU A 65 -0.07 7.05 -0.03
N LEU A 66 -1.20 6.59 -0.59
CA LEU A 66 -1.32 6.39 -2.02
C LEU A 66 -1.27 7.76 -2.70
N LYS A 67 -0.32 7.90 -3.63
CA LYS A 67 -0.11 9.12 -4.40
C LYS A 67 -0.76 9.03 -5.78
N GLU A 68 -0.50 7.94 -6.50
CA GLU A 68 -0.95 7.76 -7.88
C GLU A 68 -1.05 6.27 -8.22
N ILE A 69 -2.01 5.95 -9.09
CA ILE A 69 -2.10 4.68 -9.81
C ILE A 69 -1.95 5.00 -11.30
N SER A 70 -1.06 4.28 -11.97
CA SER A 70 -0.79 4.41 -13.40
C SER A 70 -1.00 3.08 -14.11
N THR A 71 -1.27 3.14 -15.41
CA THR A 71 -1.42 1.99 -16.30
C THR A 71 -0.49 2.15 -17.50
N ASP A 72 -0.15 1.05 -18.16
CA ASP A 72 0.56 1.08 -19.45
C ASP A 72 -0.44 1.27 -20.59
N GLU A 73 -0.29 2.36 -21.35
CA GLU A 73 -0.99 2.57 -22.62
C GLU A 73 0.02 2.67 -23.76
N ASN A 74 0.14 1.61 -24.55
CA ASN A 74 1.07 1.53 -25.70
C ASN A 74 2.55 1.71 -25.33
N GLY A 75 2.97 1.30 -24.13
CA GLY A 75 4.34 1.47 -23.64
C GLY A 75 4.60 2.81 -22.95
N ASP A 76 3.59 3.68 -22.84
CA ASP A 76 3.65 4.91 -22.05
C ASP A 76 2.89 4.71 -20.73
N GLU A 77 3.54 5.10 -19.65
CA GLU A 77 2.92 5.11 -18.33
C GLU A 77 2.02 6.34 -18.19
N VAL A 78 0.72 6.11 -18.04
CA VAL A 78 -0.30 7.14 -17.93
C VAL A 78 -1.13 6.96 -16.67
N ALA A 79 -1.71 8.04 -16.15
CA ALA A 79 -2.58 7.97 -14.99
C ALA A 79 -3.77 7.03 -15.25
N ALA A 80 -4.04 6.13 -14.30
CA ALA A 80 -5.15 5.21 -14.41
C ALA A 80 -6.50 5.95 -14.40
N PRO A 81 -7.54 5.41 -15.06
CA PRO A 81 -8.89 5.96 -15.00
C PRO A 81 -9.43 6.00 -13.55
N GLN A 82 -10.33 6.94 -13.27
CA GLN A 82 -10.91 7.13 -11.92
C GLN A 82 -11.59 5.86 -11.37
N GLU A 83 -12.17 5.02 -12.23
CA GLU A 83 -12.81 3.76 -11.81
C GLU A 83 -11.83 2.80 -11.10
N VAL A 84 -10.55 2.85 -11.47
CA VAL A 84 -9.49 2.05 -10.84
C VAL A 84 -9.24 2.54 -9.41
N TYR A 85 -9.18 3.86 -9.22
CA TYR A 85 -9.06 4.46 -7.89
C TYR A 85 -10.26 4.13 -7.01
N ASP A 86 -11.48 4.28 -7.54
CA ASP A 86 -12.72 4.01 -6.80
C ASP A 86 -12.79 2.54 -6.39
N TYR A 87 -12.43 1.63 -7.29
CA TYR A 87 -12.36 0.20 -6.97
C TYR A 87 -11.34 -0.08 -5.88
N TYR A 88 -10.10 0.43 -6.02
CA TYR A 88 -9.04 0.23 -5.05
C TYR A 88 -9.45 0.73 -3.66
N GLN A 89 -10.03 1.92 -3.56
CA GLN A 89 -10.52 2.47 -2.29
C GLN A 89 -11.62 1.60 -1.68
N ASN A 90 -12.57 1.13 -2.48
CA ASN A 90 -13.62 0.23 -2.01
C ASN A 90 -13.06 -1.12 -1.51
N ALA A 91 -12.05 -1.67 -2.20
CA ALA A 91 -11.38 -2.90 -1.77
C ALA A 91 -10.64 -2.70 -0.44
N MET A 92 -9.97 -1.56 -0.27
CA MET A 92 -9.31 -1.15 0.98
C MET A 92 -10.29 -0.99 2.15
N GLU A 93 -11.43 -0.35 1.93
CA GLU A 93 -12.47 -0.21 2.97
C GLU A 93 -13.01 -1.57 3.40
N LYS A 94 -13.31 -2.46 2.45
CA LYS A 94 -13.75 -3.82 2.76
C LYS A 94 -12.73 -4.60 3.57
N LEU A 95 -11.43 -4.46 3.27
CA LEU A 95 -10.37 -5.09 4.05
C LEU A 95 -10.36 -4.58 5.49
N LYS A 96 -10.37 -3.25 5.69
CA LYS A 96 -10.39 -2.62 7.03
C LYS A 96 -11.61 -3.04 7.84
N GLU A 97 -12.79 -3.11 7.21
CA GLU A 97 -14.01 -3.59 7.87
C GLU A 97 -13.89 -5.05 8.30
N LYS A 98 -13.32 -5.90 7.46
CA LYS A 98 -13.10 -7.32 7.76
C LYS A 98 -12.13 -7.48 8.94
N GLU A 99 -11.00 -6.79 8.92
CA GLU A 99 -10.00 -6.81 10.00
C GLU A 99 -10.60 -6.35 11.33
N LYS A 100 -11.39 -5.28 11.31
CA LYS A 100 -12.10 -4.78 12.49
C LYS A 100 -13.06 -5.83 13.06
N ARG A 101 -13.88 -6.47 12.23
CA ARG A 101 -14.80 -7.54 12.67
C ARG A 101 -14.04 -8.72 13.26
N GLU A 102 -12.94 -9.14 12.63
CA GLU A 102 -12.11 -10.23 13.15
C GLU A 102 -11.46 -9.88 14.50
N GLN A 103 -11.04 -8.63 14.69
CA GLN A 103 -10.50 -8.15 15.97
C GLN A 103 -11.57 -8.17 17.06
N GLU A 104 -12.78 -7.63 16.78
CA GLU A 104 -13.91 -7.62 17.72
C GLU A 104 -14.31 -9.04 18.14
N GLU A 105 -14.33 -9.99 17.20
CA GLU A 105 -14.58 -11.41 17.50
C GLU A 105 -13.49 -12.04 18.39
N ARG A 106 -12.21 -11.73 18.12
CA ARG A 106 -11.08 -12.22 18.93
C ARG A 106 -11.13 -11.66 20.36
N GLU A 107 -11.48 -10.39 20.52
CA GLU A 107 -11.62 -9.76 21.84
C GLU A 107 -12.81 -10.30 22.63
N THR A 108 -13.93 -10.59 21.95
CA THR A 108 -15.12 -11.18 22.57
C THR A 108 -14.87 -12.62 23.02
N LYS A 109 -14.10 -13.42 22.27
CA LYS A 109 -13.72 -14.79 22.65
C LYS A 109 -12.68 -14.86 23.77
N ARG A 110 -11.96 -13.77 24.05
CA ARG A 110 -10.95 -13.68 25.12
C ARG A 110 -11.52 -13.19 26.45
N LYS A 111 -12.77 -12.72 26.49
CA LYS A 111 -13.51 -12.34 27.71
C LYS A 111 -14.38 -13.50 28.17
#